data_AF-A0A0G1CHD3-F1
#
_entry.id   AF-A0A0G1CHD3-F1
#
_cell.length_a   1.000
_cell.length_b   1.000
_cell.length_c   1.000
_cell.angle_alpha   90.00
_cell.angle_beta   90.00
_cell.angle_gamma   90.00
#
_symmetry.space_group_name_H-M   'P 1'
#
loop_
_entity.id
_entity.type
_entity.pdbx_description
1 polymer ?
#
loop_
_entity_poly.entity_id
_entity_poly.type
_entity_poly.pdbx_seq_one_letter_code
_entity_poly.pdbx_strand_id
1 'polypeptide(L)'
;MRRRLEYKNNPSAVRQLAERSKFLIIDDYAHHPTEIKASLLALRETFSERKIIAAFQPHTFSRTKVFLKDFGSAFFEADKVLILDIYGSAREKKGKISSRDLVKKLEKNKIDVHYTPSIFECRRFFKNIIKVNRNKPQKYILLTMGAGDVWKAGENLI
;
A
#
# COMPACT_ATOMS: atom_id res chain seq x y z
N MET A 1 -11.02 5.31 -14.83
CA MET A 1 -11.24 6.69 -15.31
C MET A 1 -11.80 7.60 -14.21
N ARG A 2 -12.75 7.15 -13.36
CA ARG A 2 -13.26 7.90 -12.19
C ARG A 2 -12.22 8.22 -11.10
N ARG A 3 -11.47 7.23 -10.58
CA ARG A 3 -10.39 7.41 -9.58
C ARG A 3 -9.44 8.58 -9.93
N ARG A 4 -8.84 8.56 -11.12
CA ARG A 4 -7.90 9.62 -11.59
C ARG A 4 -8.54 11.01 -11.73
N LEU A 5 -9.84 11.11 -12.00
CA LEU A 5 -10.56 12.38 -12.09
C LEU A 5 -10.88 12.94 -10.70
N GLU A 6 -11.28 12.07 -9.76
CA GLU A 6 -11.44 12.42 -8.34
C GLU A 6 -10.12 12.97 -7.75
N TYR A 7 -8.98 12.46 -8.22
CA TYR A 7 -7.63 12.85 -7.77
C TYR A 7 -7.06 14.12 -8.39
N LYS A 8 -7.44 14.49 -9.62
CA LYS A 8 -7.02 15.77 -10.20
C LYS A 8 -7.49 16.97 -9.39
N ASN A 9 -8.56 16.81 -8.61
CA ASN A 9 -9.18 17.88 -7.82
C ASN A 9 -8.82 17.81 -6.33
N ASN A 10 -8.07 16.80 -5.88
CA ASN A 10 -7.62 16.68 -4.50
C ASN A 10 -6.22 16.00 -4.46
N PRO A 11 -5.13 16.74 -4.21
CA PRO A 11 -3.77 16.20 -4.23
C PRO A 11 -3.48 15.20 -3.10
N SER A 12 -4.33 15.13 -2.07
CA SER A 12 -4.21 14.22 -0.92
C SER A 12 -5.36 13.22 -0.93
N ALA A 13 -5.43 12.38 -1.95
CA ALA A 13 -6.65 11.63 -2.20
C ALA A 13 -6.73 10.29 -1.47
N VAL A 14 -6.70 10.43 -0.15
CA VAL A 14 -6.98 9.41 0.84
C VAL A 14 -8.50 9.23 0.92
N ARG A 15 -8.96 7.99 0.88
CA ARG A 15 -10.37 7.60 1.01
C ARG A 15 -10.51 6.56 2.11
N GLN A 16 -11.36 6.82 3.08
CA GLN A 16 -11.83 5.78 4.00
C GLN A 16 -12.82 4.87 3.25
N LEU A 17 -12.49 3.57 3.17
CA LEU A 17 -13.34 2.56 2.54
C LEU A 17 -14.36 1.97 3.53
N ALA A 18 -13.93 1.73 4.77
CA ALA A 18 -14.78 1.24 5.85
C ALA A 18 -14.09 1.41 7.20
N GLU A 19 -14.88 1.44 8.27
CA GLU A 19 -14.38 1.31 9.64
C GLU A 19 -15.31 0.42 10.46
N ARG A 20 -14.72 -0.50 11.25
CA ARG A 20 -15.41 -1.21 12.32
C ARG A 20 -14.46 -1.39 13.49
N SER A 21 -14.75 -0.72 14.61
CA SER A 21 -14.11 -0.84 15.94
C SER A 21 -12.58 -0.99 15.95
N LYS A 22 -12.05 -2.14 15.47
CA LYS A 22 -10.64 -2.51 15.42
C LYS A 22 -9.96 -2.26 14.08
N PHE A 23 -10.70 -2.17 12.98
CA PHE A 23 -10.15 -2.07 11.64
C PHE A 23 -10.62 -0.79 10.96
N LEU A 24 -9.66 0.03 10.55
CA LEU A 24 -9.87 1.15 9.65
C LEU A 24 -9.26 0.76 8.30
N ILE A 25 -10.05 0.87 7.23
CA ILE A 25 -9.63 0.51 5.88
C ILE A 25 -9.56 1.77 5.04
N ILE A 26 -8.37 2.03 4.50
CA ILE A 26 -8.05 3.26 3.79
C ILE A 26 -7.50 2.88 2.41
N ASP A 27 -7.89 3.64 1.41
CA ASP A 27 -7.26 3.66 0.10
C ASP A 27 -6.59 5.00 -0.14
N ASP A 28 -5.37 4.97 -0.66
CA ASP A 28 -4.57 6.14 -0.99
C ASP A 28 -4.00 6.00 -2.41
N TYR A 29 -4.05 7.09 -3.17
CA TYR A 29 -3.48 7.16 -4.50
C TYR A 29 -1.96 7.35 -4.53
N ALA A 30 -1.35 7.66 -3.38
CA ALA A 30 0.08 7.85 -3.23
C ALA A 30 0.87 6.72 -3.92
N HIS A 31 1.70 7.11 -4.88
CA HIS A 31 2.49 6.20 -5.70
C HIS A 31 3.90 6.73 -5.98
N HIS A 32 4.18 7.96 -5.58
CA HIS A 32 5.53 8.51 -5.49
C HIS A 32 6.11 8.30 -4.08
N PRO A 33 7.42 8.04 -3.92
CA PRO A 33 8.03 7.85 -2.60
C PRO A 33 7.76 8.96 -1.58
N THR A 34 7.77 10.23 -2.02
CA THR A 34 7.48 11.38 -1.13
C THR A 34 6.03 11.40 -0.65
N GLU A 35 5.08 11.07 -1.52
CA GLU A 35 3.65 10.98 -1.19
C GLU A 35 3.40 9.84 -0.19
N ILE A 36 4.03 8.67 -0.44
CA ILE A 36 3.90 7.51 0.44
C ILE A 36 4.43 7.83 1.83
N LYS A 37 5.62 8.45 1.90
CA LYS A 37 6.22 8.86 3.17
C LYS A 37 5.33 9.85 3.92
N ALA A 38 4.82 10.87 3.23
CA ALA A 38 3.94 11.88 3.84
C ALA A 38 2.63 11.26 4.36
N SER A 39 2.01 10.38 3.58
CA SER A 39 0.78 9.69 3.97
C SER A 39 0.97 8.78 5.18
N LEU A 40 2.01 7.92 5.17
CA LEU A 40 2.27 7.02 6.27
C LEU A 40 2.66 7.76 7.56
N LEU A 41 3.40 8.87 7.45
CA LEU A 41 3.70 9.74 8.58
C LEU A 41 2.42 10.34 9.17
N ALA A 42 1.55 10.92 8.34
CA ALA A 42 0.28 11.50 8.79
C ALA A 42 -0.61 10.44 9.47
N LEU A 43 -0.66 9.22 8.94
CA LEU A 43 -1.40 8.11 9.56
C LEU A 43 -0.79 7.68 10.89
N ARG A 44 0.54 7.64 11.01
CA ARG A 44 1.23 7.32 12.26
C ARG A 44 0.97 8.37 13.34
N GLU A 45 1.04 9.65 12.98
CA GLU A 45 0.79 10.76 13.90
C GLU A 45 -0.68 10.78 14.36
N THR A 46 -1.61 10.52 13.45
CA THR A 46 -3.06 10.52 13.76
C THR A 46 -3.48 9.27 14.55
N PHE A 47 -2.86 8.12 14.28
CA PHE A 47 -3.26 6.82 14.82
C PHE A 47 -2.08 6.08 15.47
N SER A 48 -1.42 6.72 16.42
CA SER A 48 -0.19 6.24 17.07
C SER A 48 -0.25 4.79 17.57
N GLU A 49 -1.40 4.36 18.10
CA GLU A 49 -1.60 3.01 18.66
C GLU A 49 -2.04 1.94 17.64
N ARG A 50 -2.38 2.33 16.40
CA ARG A 50 -2.85 1.37 15.38
C ARG A 50 -1.66 0.78 14.61
N LYS A 51 -1.74 -0.52 14.31
CA LYS A 51 -0.79 -1.20 13.43
C LYS A 51 -1.11 -0.89 11.97
N ILE A 52 -0.17 -0.31 11.24
CA ILE A 52 -0.33 0.07 9.83
C ILE A 52 0.17 -1.07 8.94
N ILE A 53 -0.75 -1.72 8.23
CA ILE A 53 -0.46 -2.74 7.22
C ILE A 53 -0.69 -2.11 5.83
N ALA A 54 0.40 -1.73 5.16
CA ALA A 54 0.36 -0.99 3.90
C ALA A 54 0.57 -1.93 2.70
N ALA A 55 -0.44 -2.08 1.85
CA ALA A 55 -0.34 -2.78 0.58
C ALA A 55 -0.03 -1.80 -0.55
N PHE A 56 1.14 -1.91 -1.16
CA PHE A 56 1.59 -1.05 -2.24
C PHE A 56 1.64 -1.79 -3.58
N GLN A 57 1.01 -1.21 -4.60
CA GLN A 57 1.13 -1.64 -5.99
C GLN A 57 1.96 -0.61 -6.76
N PRO A 58 3.23 -0.91 -7.09
CA PRO A 58 4.08 0.00 -7.86
C PRO A 58 3.45 0.30 -9.22
N HIS A 59 3.52 1.55 -9.67
CA HIS A 59 2.95 1.98 -10.96
C HIS A 59 4.06 2.28 -11.96
N THR A 60 4.07 1.51 -13.06
CA THR A 60 5.07 1.37 -14.13
C THR A 60 6.45 0.84 -13.72
N PHE A 61 7.06 0.10 -14.65
CA PHE A 61 8.40 -0.48 -14.50
C PHE A 61 9.47 0.62 -14.45
N SER A 62 9.38 1.60 -15.35
CA SER A 62 10.25 2.77 -15.46
C SER A 62 10.32 3.55 -14.16
N ARG A 63 9.18 3.91 -13.56
CA ARG A 63 9.12 4.63 -12.28
C ARG A 63 9.67 3.78 -11.14
N THR A 64 9.33 2.49 -11.10
CA THR A 64 9.88 1.57 -10.10
C THR A 64 11.40 1.50 -10.17
N LYS A 65 11.97 1.46 -11.37
CA LYS A 65 13.42 1.49 -11.58
C LYS A 65 14.05 2.81 -11.10
N VAL A 66 13.46 3.95 -11.47
CA VAL A 66 13.97 5.28 -11.12
C VAL A 66 13.95 5.50 -9.61
N PHE A 67 12.84 5.15 -8.96
CA PHE A 67 12.62 5.43 -7.53
C PHE A 67 12.99 4.28 -6.60
N LEU A 68 13.63 3.20 -7.09
CA LEU A 68 13.93 2.02 -6.29
C LEU A 68 14.67 2.38 -4.99
N LYS A 69 15.66 3.27 -5.08
CA LYS A 69 16.42 3.72 -3.90
C LYS A 69 15.52 4.43 -2.89
N ASP A 70 14.66 5.32 -3.35
CA ASP A 70 13.84 6.22 -2.54
C ASP A 70 12.67 5.48 -1.88
N PHE A 71 12.08 4.49 -2.57
CA PHE A 71 11.10 3.59 -1.97
C PHE A 71 11.64 2.86 -0.74
N GLY A 72 12.95 2.59 -0.70
CA GLY A 72 13.59 1.92 0.43
C GLY A 72 13.34 2.57 1.78
N SER A 73 13.13 3.89 1.82
CA SER A 73 12.84 4.64 3.06
C SER A 73 11.40 5.14 3.15
N ALA A 74 10.60 4.96 2.10
CA ALA A 74 9.25 5.54 2.04
C ALA A 74 8.27 4.88 3.02
N PHE A 75 8.57 3.66 3.49
CA PHE A 75 7.65 2.83 4.28
C PHE A 75 8.03 2.65 5.76
N PHE A 76 8.94 3.46 6.30
CA PHE A 76 9.40 3.27 7.69
C PHE A 76 8.29 3.38 8.75
N GLU A 77 7.23 4.14 8.48
CA GLU A 77 6.12 4.32 9.42
C GLU A 77 5.09 3.17 9.37
N ALA A 78 5.21 2.26 8.39
CA ALA A 78 4.36 1.07 8.30
C ALA A 78 4.91 -0.06 9.16
N ASP A 79 4.04 -0.75 9.89
CA ASP A 79 4.42 -1.94 10.67
C ASP A 79 4.64 -3.18 9.78
N LYS A 80 3.95 -3.23 8.64
CA LYS A 80 4.15 -4.26 7.62
C LYS A 80 3.80 -3.72 6.25
N VAL A 81 4.58 -4.09 5.25
CA VAL A 81 4.36 -3.73 3.85
C VAL A 81 4.03 -4.97 3.02
N LEU A 82 2.95 -4.92 2.25
CA LEU A 82 2.63 -5.91 1.23
C LEU A 82 2.98 -5.32 -0.13
N ILE A 83 3.80 -6.00 -0.92
CA ILE A 83 4.17 -5.53 -2.27
C ILE A 83 3.49 -6.40 -3.31
N LEU A 84 2.68 -5.76 -4.15
CA LEU A 84 2.03 -6.39 -5.31
C LEU A 84 2.90 -6.32 -6.55
N ASP A 85 2.53 -7.06 -7.59
CA ASP A 85 3.14 -6.91 -8.91
C ASP A 85 2.99 -5.48 -9.45
N ILE A 86 4.00 -5.06 -10.21
CA ILE A 86 4.03 -3.76 -10.87
C ILE A 86 2.82 -3.65 -11.80
N TYR A 87 2.00 -2.62 -11.57
CA TYR A 87 0.94 -2.24 -12.48
C TYR A 87 1.55 -1.52 -13.69
N GLY A 88 1.70 -2.26 -14.78
CA GLY A 88 2.25 -1.74 -16.03
C GLY A 88 1.29 -0.79 -16.75
N SER A 89 1.83 -0.02 -17.69
CA SER A 89 1.02 0.73 -18.65
C SER A 89 1.00 0.00 -20.01
N ALA A 90 -0.06 0.19 -20.79
CA ALA A 90 -0.19 -0.41 -22.12
C ALA A 90 0.94 -0.04 -23.10
N ARG A 91 1.73 1.01 -22.78
CA ARG A 91 2.80 1.55 -23.64
C ARG A 91 4.20 1.11 -23.20
N GLU A 92 4.32 0.36 -22.10
CA GLU A 92 5.61 0.03 -21.51
C GLU A 92 6.00 -1.44 -21.75
N LYS A 93 7.23 -1.65 -22.21
CA LYS A 93 7.82 -3.00 -22.27
C LYS A 93 8.22 -3.42 -20.85
N LYS A 94 7.89 -4.66 -20.48
CA LYS A 94 8.34 -5.26 -19.21
C LYS A 94 9.87 -5.12 -19.10
N GLY A 95 10.33 -4.32 -18.15
CA GLY A 95 11.75 -4.07 -17.93
C GLY A 95 12.43 -5.20 -17.16
N LYS A 96 13.72 -5.03 -16.86
CA LYS A 96 14.48 -5.95 -15.99
C LYS A 96 14.11 -5.83 -14.49
N ILE A 97 13.39 -4.77 -14.12
CA ILE A 97 12.95 -4.53 -12.73
C ILE A 97 11.67 -5.30 -12.44
N SER A 98 11.53 -5.78 -11.22
CA SER A 98 10.36 -6.47 -10.71
C SER A 98 10.01 -5.97 -9.31
N SER A 99 8.79 -6.25 -8.86
CA SER A 99 8.40 -5.99 -7.46
C SER A 99 9.29 -6.72 -6.45
N ARG A 100 9.92 -7.84 -6.83
CA ARG A 100 10.88 -8.55 -5.98
C ARG A 100 12.15 -7.74 -5.72
N ASP A 101 12.56 -6.88 -6.65
CA ASP A 101 13.70 -5.98 -6.43
C ASP A 101 13.36 -4.91 -5.39
N LEU A 102 12.12 -4.42 -5.41
CA LEU A 102 11.60 -3.53 -4.37
C LEU A 102 11.51 -4.25 -3.01
N VAL A 103 11.00 -5.49 -2.97
CA VAL A 103 10.98 -6.30 -1.73
C VAL A 103 12.39 -6.43 -1.15
N LYS A 104 13.37 -6.86 -1.94
CA LYS A 104 14.78 -6.95 -1.50
C LYS A 104 15.31 -5.62 -0.97
N LYS A 105 14.93 -4.51 -1.60
CA LYS A 105 15.34 -3.18 -1.16
C LYS A 105 14.75 -2.81 0.19
N LEU A 106 13.50 -3.15 0.46
CA LEU A 106 12.83 -2.94 1.75
C LEU A 106 13.40 -3.85 2.84
N GLU A 107 13.64 -5.13 2.52
CA GLU A 107 14.30 -6.09 3.43
C GLU A 107 15.69 -5.60 3.85
N LYS A 108 16.50 -5.09 2.90
CA LYS A 108 17.82 -4.51 3.20
C LYS A 108 17.75 -3.34 4.18
N ASN A 109 16.63 -2.62 4.19
CA ASN A 109 16.36 -1.51 5.11
C ASN A 109 15.61 -1.95 6.38
N LYS A 110 15.53 -3.26 6.65
CA LYS A 110 14.89 -3.86 7.84
C LYS A 110 13.40 -3.57 7.97
N ILE A 111 12.72 -3.30 6.86
CA ILE A 111 11.26 -3.14 6.82
C ILE A 111 10.63 -4.53 6.72
N ASP A 112 9.64 -4.82 7.58
CA ASP A 112 8.84 -6.06 7.50
C ASP A 112 7.98 -6.03 6.24
N VAL A 113 8.40 -6.79 5.24
CA VAL A 113 7.79 -6.81 3.92
C VAL A 113 7.39 -8.22 3.51
N HIS A 114 6.25 -8.34 2.83
CA HIS A 114 5.77 -9.58 2.24
C HIS A 114 5.35 -9.35 0.79
N TYR A 115 5.76 -10.26 -0.10
CA TYR A 115 5.36 -10.20 -1.50
C TYR A 115 4.01 -10.89 -1.70
N THR A 116 3.03 -10.16 -2.25
CA THR A 116 1.68 -10.63 -2.56
C THR A 116 1.38 -10.29 -4.02
N PRO A 117 1.76 -11.12 -5.01
CA PRO A 117 1.76 -10.74 -6.43
C PRO A 117 0.42 -10.19 -6.96
N SER A 118 -0.71 -10.64 -6.42
CA SER A 118 -2.04 -10.29 -6.93
C SER A 118 -2.92 -9.57 -5.92
N ILE A 119 -3.92 -8.84 -6.45
CA ILE A 119 -5.02 -8.25 -5.66
C ILE A 119 -5.73 -9.30 -4.82
N PHE A 120 -5.94 -10.50 -5.38
CA PHE A 120 -6.59 -11.61 -4.69
C PHE A 120 -5.79 -12.06 -3.46
N GLU A 121 -4.47 -12.23 -3.60
CA GLU A 121 -3.60 -12.62 -2.50
C GLU A 121 -3.48 -11.53 -1.43
N CYS A 122 -3.36 -10.27 -1.84
CA CYS A 122 -3.40 -9.13 -0.92
C CYS A 122 -4.71 -9.09 -0.12
N ARG A 123 -5.86 -9.25 -0.81
CA ARG A 123 -7.18 -9.32 -0.17
C ARG A 123 -7.27 -10.48 0.81
N ARG A 124 -6.74 -11.65 0.43
CA ARG A 124 -6.70 -12.84 1.31
C ARG A 124 -5.87 -12.57 2.55
N PHE A 125 -4.73 -11.86 2.42
CA PHE A 125 -3.90 -11.45 3.54
C PHE A 125 -4.67 -10.52 4.50
N PHE A 126 -5.32 -9.47 3.99
CA PHE A 126 -6.15 -8.58 4.80
C PHE A 126 -7.29 -9.32 5.52
N LYS A 127 -8.02 -10.20 4.82
CA LYS A 127 -9.05 -11.04 5.45
C LYS A 127 -8.49 -11.92 6.57
N ASN A 128 -7.28 -12.45 6.40
CA ASN A 128 -6.63 -13.23 7.44
C ASN A 128 -6.28 -12.36 8.66
N ILE A 129 -5.72 -11.16 8.46
CA ILE A 129 -5.46 -10.19 9.54
C ILE A 129 -6.74 -9.89 10.31
N ILE A 130 -7.85 -9.64 9.62
CA ILE A 130 -9.16 -9.40 10.26
C ILE A 130 -9.60 -10.62 11.08
N LYS A 131 -9.59 -11.80 10.46
CA LYS A 131 -10.05 -13.06 11.08
C LYS A 131 -9.28 -13.37 12.36
N VAL A 132 -7.94 -13.30 12.33
CA VAL A 132 -7.10 -13.73 13.47
C VAL A 132 -7.07 -12.69 14.60
N ASN A 133 -7.32 -11.41 14.29
CA ASN A 133 -7.23 -10.33 15.28
C ASN A 133 -8.58 -9.79 15.77
N ARG A 134 -9.73 -10.30 15.26
CA ARG A 134 -11.07 -9.82 15.65
C ARG A 134 -11.31 -9.75 17.16
N ASN A 135 -10.69 -10.64 17.95
CA ASN A 135 -10.84 -10.72 19.40
C ASN A 135 -9.62 -10.22 20.19
N LYS A 136 -8.60 -9.68 19.51
CA LYS A 136 -7.37 -9.15 20.14
C LYS A 136 -7.51 -7.66 20.46
N PRO A 137 -6.81 -7.10 21.47
CA PRO A 137 -6.92 -5.68 21.82
C PRO A 137 -6.33 -4.74 20.76
N GLN A 138 -5.39 -5.25 19.96
CA GLN A 138 -4.71 -4.48 18.92
C GLN A 138 -5.68 -3.97 17.84
N LYS A 139 -5.52 -2.69 17.47
CA LYS A 139 -6.23 -2.05 16.35
C LYS A 139 -5.31 -1.94 15.13
N TYR A 140 -5.93 -1.91 13.94
CA TYR A 140 -5.23 -1.95 12.66
C TYR A 140 -5.74 -0.88 11.69
N ILE A 141 -4.82 -0.39 10.87
CA ILE A 141 -5.10 0.30 9.62
C ILE A 141 -4.69 -0.64 8.50
N LEU A 142 -5.64 -0.98 7.62
CA LEU A 142 -5.38 -1.70 6.39
C LEU A 142 -5.39 -0.69 5.25
N LEU A 143 -4.21 -0.37 4.73
CA LEU A 143 -4.00 0.70 3.78
C LEU A 143 -3.68 0.12 2.40
N THR A 144 -4.40 0.50 1.36
CA THR A 144 -4.00 0.26 -0.04
C THR A 144 -3.37 1.53 -0.60
N MET A 145 -2.22 1.41 -1.28
CA MET A 145 -1.48 2.54 -1.85
C MET A 145 -1.11 2.24 -3.29
N GLY A 146 -1.42 3.15 -4.20
CA GLY A 146 -0.92 3.10 -5.57
C GLY A 146 -1.93 3.53 -6.62
N ALA A 147 -1.40 3.85 -7.81
CA ALA A 147 -2.18 4.45 -8.89
C ALA A 147 -2.96 3.46 -9.77
N GLY A 148 -2.75 2.15 -9.58
CA GLY A 148 -3.43 1.08 -10.30
C GLY A 148 -4.76 0.69 -9.67
N ASP A 149 -4.96 -0.61 -9.47
CA ASP A 149 -6.20 -1.20 -9.00
C ASP A 149 -6.14 -1.87 -7.61
N VAL A 150 -5.05 -1.63 -6.87
CA VAL A 150 -4.83 -2.08 -5.48
C VAL A 150 -5.97 -1.79 -4.51
N TRP A 151 -6.71 -0.69 -4.70
CA TRP A 151 -7.88 -0.32 -3.89
C TRP A 151 -8.94 -1.44 -3.79
N LYS A 152 -9.08 -2.25 -4.84
CA LYS A 152 -9.99 -3.42 -4.86
C LYS A 152 -9.65 -4.46 -3.77
N ALA A 153 -8.40 -4.50 -3.31
CA ALA A 153 -8.01 -5.38 -2.21
C ALA A 153 -8.66 -4.95 -0.87
N GLY A 154 -8.94 -3.66 -0.69
CA GLY A 154 -9.54 -3.07 0.50
C GLY A 154 -11.07 -3.06 0.54
N GLU A 155 -11.76 -3.17 -0.60
CA GLU A 155 -13.22 -3.06 -0.64
C GLU A 155 -13.96 -4.24 0.01
N ASN A 156 -15.16 -4.05 0.58
CA ASN A 156 -16.01 -5.15 1.06
C ASN A 156 -15.29 -6.18 1.96
N LEU A 157 -14.35 -5.73 2.79
CA LEU A 157 -13.58 -6.59 3.70
C LEU A 157 -14.28 -6.85 5.03
N ILE A 158 -15.10 -5.90 5.47
CA ILE A 158 -15.80 -5.90 6.75
C ILE A 158 -17.25 -5.48 6.58
#